data_AF-A0ABD0YGW7-F1
#
_entry.id   AF-A0ABD0YGW7-F1
#
_cell.length_a   1.000
_cell.length_b   1.000
_cell.length_c   1.000
_cell.angle_alpha   90.00
_cell.angle_beta   90.00
_cell.angle_gamma   90.00
#
_symmetry.space_group_name_H-M   'P 1'
#
loop_
_entity.id
_entity.type
_entity.pdbx_description
1 polymer ?
#
loop_
_entity_poly.entity_id
_entity_poly.type
_entity_poly.pdbx_seq_one_letter_code
_entity_poly.pdbx_strand_id
1 'polypeptide(L)'
;MGQILEYETRSDPTLSLFTMERYSAITKYSISQIHFQLPVLLAMILKDFLDCYGSSENSLKPSTGIEEGKCTWMSVVALQRVSDTQKKIFIDCYGKKDEKKVASVMEIYRLVGVTSTYKRFQEMNNELLLTQIQQVSRGLPHKLFLRFLNNPNRSTP
;
A
#
# COMPACT_ATOMS: atom_id res chain seq x y z
N MET A 1 -7.33 -15.11 1.67
CA MET A 1 -7.35 -16.51 1.15
C MET A 1 -5.95 -17.08 0.96
N GLY A 2 -5.01 -16.35 0.32
CA GLY A 2 -3.62 -16.82 0.14
C GLY A 2 -2.88 -17.17 1.44
N GLN A 3 -2.99 -16.32 2.48
CA GLN A 3 -2.38 -16.58 3.80
C GLN A 3 -2.96 -17.81 4.52
N ILE A 4 -4.24 -18.14 4.30
CA ILE A 4 -4.89 -19.31 4.89
C ILE A 4 -4.36 -20.59 4.22
N LEU A 5 -4.26 -20.59 2.89
CA LEU A 5 -3.70 -21.70 2.12
C LEU A 5 -2.22 -21.95 2.44
N GLU A 6 -1.45 -20.89 2.69
CA GLU A 6 -0.05 -20.99 3.12
C GLU A 6 0.08 -21.58 4.53
N TYR A 7 -0.79 -21.16 5.46
CA TYR A 7 -0.84 -21.71 6.81
C TYR A 7 -1.22 -23.20 6.84
N GLU A 8 -2.22 -23.60 6.07
CA GLU A 8 -2.62 -25.02 5.93
C GLU A 8 -1.50 -25.87 5.33
N THR A 9 -0.80 -25.35 4.33
CA THR A 9 0.32 -26.07 3.69
C THR A 9 1.51 -26.20 4.63
N ARG A 10 1.80 -25.18 5.44
CA ARG A 10 2.88 -25.21 6.46
C ARG A 10 2.57 -26.14 7.63
N SER A 11 1.29 -26.37 7.92
CA SER A 11 0.83 -27.19 9.04
C SER A 11 0.69 -28.67 8.67
N ASP A 12 0.91 -29.06 7.40
CA ASP A 12 0.89 -30.47 6.97
C ASP A 12 2.22 -31.17 7.30
N PRO A 13 2.24 -32.12 8.26
CA PRO A 13 3.46 -32.85 8.62
C PRO A 13 3.86 -33.89 7.55
N THR A 14 2.96 -34.23 6.63
CA THR A 14 3.13 -35.28 5.62
C THR A 14 3.65 -34.78 4.28
N LEU A 15 3.82 -33.46 4.11
CA LEU A 15 4.23 -32.78 2.86
C LEU A 15 3.35 -33.13 1.64
N SER A 16 2.22 -33.80 1.84
CA SER A 16 1.29 -34.23 0.81
C SER A 16 0.63 -33.06 0.10
N LEU A 17 0.54 -31.91 0.79
CA LEU A 17 -0.04 -30.68 0.28
C LEU A 17 0.96 -29.81 -0.51
N PHE A 18 2.22 -30.22 -0.63
CA PHE A 18 3.27 -29.52 -1.40
C PHE A 18 3.16 -29.85 -2.89
N THR A 19 2.01 -29.50 -3.48
CA THR A 19 1.74 -29.70 -4.91
C THR A 19 1.96 -28.40 -5.68
N MET A 20 2.36 -28.51 -6.95
CA MET A 20 2.52 -27.34 -7.82
C MET A 20 1.21 -26.57 -8.04
N GLU A 21 0.07 -27.26 -7.97
CA GLU A 21 -1.26 -26.62 -8.04
C GLU A 21 -1.52 -25.74 -6.82
N ARG A 22 -1.20 -26.23 -5.62
CA ARG A 22 -1.33 -25.44 -4.38
C ARG A 22 -0.33 -24.30 -4.32
N TYR A 23 0.91 -24.53 -4.73
CA TYR A 23 1.90 -23.45 -4.86
C TYR A 23 1.44 -22.35 -5.82
N SER A 24 0.91 -22.74 -6.99
CA SER A 24 0.35 -21.81 -7.97
C SER A 24 -0.86 -21.05 -7.41
N ALA A 25 -1.75 -21.72 -6.68
CA ALA A 25 -2.88 -21.08 -6.02
C ALA A 25 -2.44 -20.09 -4.93
N ILE A 26 -1.54 -20.49 -4.01
CA ILE A 26 -0.98 -19.61 -2.96
C ILE A 26 -0.34 -18.38 -3.60
N THR A 27 0.53 -18.59 -4.59
CA THR A 27 1.21 -17.52 -5.31
C THR A 27 0.21 -16.61 -6.01
N LYS A 28 -0.75 -17.16 -6.76
CA LYS A 28 -1.78 -16.40 -7.48
C LYS A 28 -2.67 -15.59 -6.55
N TYR A 29 -3.13 -16.16 -5.43
CA TYR A 29 -4.02 -15.47 -4.49
C TYR A 29 -3.27 -14.45 -3.64
N SER A 30 -2.05 -14.74 -3.19
CA SER A 30 -1.23 -13.79 -2.45
C SER A 30 -0.79 -12.62 -3.33
N ILE A 31 -0.38 -12.89 -4.57
CA ILE A 31 -0.07 -11.85 -5.56
C ILE A 31 -1.32 -11.06 -5.93
N SER A 32 -2.45 -11.72 -6.23
CA SER A 32 -3.70 -11.05 -6.58
C SER A 32 -4.20 -10.15 -5.44
N GLN A 33 -4.14 -10.61 -4.19
CA GLN A 33 -4.54 -9.81 -3.04
C GLN A 33 -3.68 -8.55 -2.92
N ILE A 34 -2.36 -8.63 -3.16
CA ILE A 34 -1.50 -7.45 -3.15
C ILE A 34 -1.76 -6.56 -4.38
N HIS A 35 -1.88 -7.13 -5.58
CA HIS A 35 -2.10 -6.38 -6.82
C HIS A 35 -3.40 -5.58 -6.85
N PHE A 36 -4.48 -6.06 -6.23
CA PHE A 36 -5.74 -5.32 -6.18
C PHE A 36 -5.81 -4.38 -4.97
N GLN A 37 -5.26 -4.77 -3.83
CA GLN A 37 -5.39 -3.99 -2.60
C GLN A 37 -4.38 -2.83 -2.52
N LEU A 38 -3.17 -3.02 -3.08
CA LEU A 38 -2.11 -2.00 -3.04
C LEU A 38 -2.47 -0.74 -3.87
N PRO A 39 -2.94 -0.83 -5.13
CA PRO A 39 -3.30 0.37 -5.91
C PRO A 39 -4.48 1.14 -5.29
N VAL A 40 -5.46 0.43 -4.73
CA VAL A 40 -6.62 1.07 -4.06
C VAL A 40 -6.16 1.82 -2.81
N LEU A 41 -5.32 1.19 -1.98
CA LEU A 41 -4.75 1.84 -0.81
C LEU A 41 -3.90 3.06 -1.19
N LEU A 42 -3.08 2.96 -2.23
CA LEU A 42 -2.28 4.07 -2.75
C LEU A 42 -3.15 5.21 -3.26
N ALA A 43 -4.22 4.91 -3.99
CA ALA A 43 -5.17 5.90 -4.49
C ALA A 43 -5.87 6.66 -3.34
N MET A 44 -6.23 5.95 -2.27
CA MET A 44 -6.80 6.57 -1.07
C MET A 44 -5.80 7.51 -0.37
N ILE A 45 -4.55 7.06 -0.19
CA ILE A 45 -3.49 7.88 0.42
C ILE A 45 -3.13 9.09 -0.45
N LEU A 46 -3.12 8.92 -1.77
CA LEU A 46 -2.95 10.01 -2.75
C LEU A 46 -4.06 11.05 -2.63
N LYS A 47 -5.30 10.59 -2.54
CA LYS A 47 -6.46 11.46 -2.38
C LYS A 47 -6.37 12.25 -1.07
N ASP A 48 -6.07 11.58 0.05
CA ASP A 48 -5.90 12.23 1.35
C ASP A 48 -4.83 13.35 1.28
N PHE A 49 -3.70 13.06 0.63
CA PHE A 49 -2.63 14.03 0.41
C PHE A 49 -3.08 15.22 -0.41
N LEU A 50 -3.74 14.97 -1.55
CA LEU A 50 -4.26 16.00 -2.43
C LEU A 50 -5.31 16.87 -1.75
N ASP A 51 -6.17 16.28 -0.92
CA ASP A 51 -7.19 16.98 -0.15
C ASP A 51 -6.58 17.90 0.93
N CYS A 52 -5.32 17.66 1.36
CA CYS A 52 -4.63 18.53 2.32
C CYS A 52 -3.64 19.51 1.69
N TYR A 53 -3.00 19.18 0.57
CA TYR A 53 -1.96 20.02 -0.05
C TYR A 53 -2.41 20.70 -1.36
N GLY A 54 -3.58 20.33 -1.89
CA GLY A 54 -4.15 20.91 -3.11
C GLY A 54 -3.57 20.31 -4.40
N SER A 55 -4.36 20.37 -5.47
CA SER A 55 -4.00 19.85 -6.81
C SER A 55 -3.30 20.87 -7.71
N SER A 56 -3.19 22.12 -7.29
CA SER A 56 -2.55 23.19 -8.05
C SER A 56 -1.94 24.23 -7.13
N GLU A 57 -0.87 24.89 -7.59
CA GLU A 57 -0.23 26.06 -6.95
C GLU A 57 -1.24 27.17 -6.56
N ASN A 58 -2.46 27.16 -7.10
CA ASN A 58 -3.51 28.15 -6.87
C ASN A 58 -4.80 27.59 -6.22
N SER A 59 -4.82 26.33 -5.75
CA SER A 59 -5.93 25.78 -4.97
C SER A 59 -5.76 26.19 -3.50
N LEU A 60 -6.14 27.43 -3.19
CA LEU A 60 -5.99 28.07 -1.88
C LEU A 60 -6.99 27.53 -0.82
N LYS A 61 -7.18 26.22 -0.67
CA LYS A 61 -7.74 25.65 0.57
C LYS A 61 -7.13 24.29 0.90
N PRO A 62 -5.92 24.27 1.48
CA PRO A 62 -5.39 23.10 2.19
C PRO A 62 -6.17 22.93 3.50
N SER A 63 -7.42 22.46 3.44
CA SER A 63 -8.28 22.58 4.63
C SER A 63 -9.33 21.49 4.83
N THR A 64 -9.78 20.79 3.79
CA THR A 64 -10.95 19.91 3.95
C THR A 64 -10.72 18.72 4.89
N GLY A 65 -9.56 18.06 4.82
CA GLY A 65 -9.24 16.93 5.71
C GLY A 65 -9.02 17.32 7.18
N ILE A 66 -8.37 18.45 7.43
CA ILE A 66 -8.00 18.93 8.77
C ILE A 66 -9.20 19.58 9.46
N GLU A 67 -9.97 20.40 8.74
CA GLU A 67 -11.15 21.09 9.28
C GLU A 67 -12.28 20.12 9.62
N GLU A 68 -12.42 19.03 8.87
CA GLU A 68 -13.41 17.99 9.12
C GLU A 68 -12.97 16.96 10.15
N GLY A 69 -11.70 17.00 10.59
CA GLY A 69 -11.18 16.08 11.58
C GLY A 69 -11.10 14.63 11.09
N LYS A 70 -10.90 14.43 9.78
CA LYS A 70 -10.87 13.10 9.18
C LYS A 70 -9.70 12.27 9.69
N CYS A 71 -9.91 10.96 9.84
CA CYS A 71 -8.81 10.02 10.07
C CYS A 71 -8.12 9.74 8.74
N THR A 72 -7.04 10.48 8.46
CA THR A 72 -6.24 10.35 7.23
C THR A 72 -4.88 9.75 7.55
N TRP A 73 -4.20 9.23 6.53
CA TRP A 73 -2.85 8.70 6.71
C TRP A 73 -1.90 9.76 7.31
N MET A 74 -2.03 11.03 6.89
CA MET A 74 -1.19 12.11 7.41
C MET A 74 -1.42 12.41 8.89
N SER A 75 -2.66 12.38 9.38
CA SER A 75 -2.94 12.64 10.80
C SER A 75 -2.42 11.50 11.68
N VAL A 76 -2.52 10.25 11.21
CA VAL A 76 -1.96 9.08 11.90
C VAL A 76 -0.43 9.17 11.95
N VAL A 77 0.23 9.44 10.82
CA VAL A 77 1.69 9.56 10.75
C VAL A 77 2.21 10.73 11.58
N ALA A 78 1.50 11.85 11.59
CA ALA A 78 1.83 12.97 12.46
C ALA A 78 1.71 12.59 13.94
N LEU A 79 0.60 11.98 14.35
CA LEU A 79 0.36 11.56 15.74
C LEU A 79 1.41 10.57 16.27
N GLN A 80 2.02 9.78 15.40
CA GLN A 80 3.11 8.86 15.76
C GLN A 80 4.45 9.56 16.01
N ARG A 81 4.61 10.82 15.58
CA ARG A 81 5.90 11.54 15.56
C ARG A 81 5.92 12.86 16.30
N VAL A 82 4.76 13.41 16.60
CA VAL A 82 4.62 14.63 17.40
C VAL A 82 5.18 14.44 18.81
N SER A 83 5.82 15.47 19.34
CA SER A 83 6.14 15.55 20.78
C SER A 83 4.87 15.75 21.61
N ASP A 84 4.95 15.54 22.93
CA ASP A 84 3.79 15.74 23.82
C ASP A 84 3.20 17.15 23.75
N THR A 85 4.05 18.16 23.57
CA THR A 85 3.62 19.55 23.40
C THR A 85 2.89 19.76 22.07
N GLN A 86 3.44 19.23 20.97
CA GLN A 86 2.81 19.29 19.66
C GLN A 86 1.50 18.50 19.63
N LYS A 87 1.42 17.37 20.34
CA LYS A 87 0.22 16.54 20.46
C LYS A 87 -0.93 17.29 21.11
N LYS A 88 -0.68 18.09 22.16
CA LYS A 88 -1.70 18.94 22.78
C LYS A 88 -2.25 19.97 21.80
N ILE A 89 -1.36 20.66 21.08
CA ILE A 89 -1.74 21.63 20.05
C ILE A 89 -2.54 20.94 18.93
N PHE A 90 -2.09 19.75 18.51
CA PHE A 90 -2.78 18.96 17.50
C PHE A 90 -4.22 18.63 17.93
N ILE A 91 -4.42 18.15 19.16
CA ILE A 91 -5.75 17.81 19.68
C ILE A 91 -6.67 19.04 19.77
N ASP A 92 -6.14 20.19 20.18
CA ASP A 92 -6.91 21.44 20.30
C ASP A 92 -7.26 22.09 18.95
N CYS A 93 -6.44 21.83 17.93
CA CYS A 93 -6.54 22.44 16.61
C CYS A 93 -7.22 21.57 15.54
N TYR A 94 -7.11 20.24 15.63
CA TYR A 94 -7.63 19.32 14.62
C TYR A 94 -9.17 19.26 14.63
N GLY A 95 -9.80 19.21 13.45
CA GLY A 95 -11.27 19.21 13.32
C GLY A 95 -11.94 20.56 13.59
N LYS A 96 -11.20 21.66 13.46
CA LYS A 96 -11.70 23.03 13.63
C LYS A 96 -11.62 23.79 12.31
N LYS A 97 -12.66 24.55 11.99
CA LYS A 97 -12.75 25.38 10.77
C LYS A 97 -11.99 26.70 10.87
N ASP A 98 -11.27 26.94 11.96
CA ASP A 98 -10.48 28.15 12.15
C ASP A 98 -9.18 28.06 11.35
N GLU A 99 -8.97 28.99 10.41
CA GLU A 99 -7.77 29.02 9.55
C GLU A 99 -6.46 29.03 10.35
N LYS A 100 -6.42 29.70 11.51
CA LYS A 100 -5.25 29.72 12.40
C LYS A 100 -4.94 28.33 13.00
N LYS A 101 -5.98 27.55 13.29
CA LYS A 101 -5.84 26.19 13.83
C LYS A 101 -5.41 25.23 12.73
N VAL A 102 -5.96 25.38 11.53
CA VAL A 102 -5.52 24.62 10.33
C VAL A 102 -4.04 24.91 10.04
N ALA A 103 -3.63 26.18 10.04
CA ALA A 103 -2.23 26.56 9.85
C ALA A 103 -1.29 25.96 10.91
N SER A 104 -1.74 25.89 12.17
CA SER A 104 -0.97 25.27 13.26
C SER A 104 -0.76 23.76 13.03
N VAL A 105 -1.80 23.05 12.56
CA VAL A 105 -1.71 21.63 12.20
C VAL A 105 -0.80 21.42 10.99
N MET A 106 -0.89 22.28 9.97
CA MET A 106 -0.01 22.24 8.80
C MET A 106 1.45 22.45 9.17
N GLU A 107 1.74 23.37 10.10
CA GLU A 107 3.09 23.57 10.60
C GLU A 107 3.59 22.34 11.37
N ILE A 108 2.73 21.68 12.17
CA ILE A 108 3.08 20.40 12.80
C ILE A 108 3.43 19.35 11.73
N TYR A 109 2.64 19.23 10.65
CA TYR A 109 2.94 18.30 9.55
C TYR A 109 4.30 18.57 8.90
N ARG A 110 4.64 19.85 8.72
CA ARG A 110 5.95 20.28 8.20
C ARG A 110 7.07 19.90 9.16
N LEU A 111 6.92 20.20 10.45
CA LEU A 111 7.95 19.95 11.48
C LEU A 111 8.24 18.47 11.70
N VAL A 112 7.21 17.61 11.70
CA VAL A 112 7.39 16.15 11.89
C VAL A 112 7.72 15.42 10.57
N GLY A 113 7.86 16.17 9.47
CA GLY A 113 8.28 15.64 8.18
C GLY A 113 7.27 14.70 7.53
N VAL A 114 5.95 14.96 7.68
CA VAL A 114 4.91 14.15 7.03
C VAL A 114 5.08 14.17 5.51
N THR A 115 5.36 15.33 4.92
CA THR A 115 5.57 15.51 3.48
C THR A 115 6.75 14.68 2.97
N SER A 116 7.88 14.71 3.68
CA SER A 116 9.06 13.91 3.34
C SER A 116 8.78 12.41 3.43
N THR A 117 8.00 12.00 4.42
CA THR A 117 7.60 10.60 4.63
C THR A 117 6.68 10.11 3.53
N TYR A 118 5.73 10.95 3.14
CA TYR A 118 4.84 10.68 2.04
C TYR A 118 5.61 10.48 0.73
N LYS A 119 6.57 11.36 0.43
CA LYS A 119 7.41 11.24 -0.77
C LYS A 119 8.18 9.91 -0.80
N ARG A 120 8.81 9.55 0.31
CA ARG A 120 9.52 8.27 0.43
C ARG A 120 8.58 7.06 0.34
N PHE A 121 7.39 7.16 0.91
CA PHE A 121 6.36 6.13 0.78
C PHE A 121 5.94 5.97 -0.68
N GLN A 122 5.74 7.06 -1.42
CA GLN A 122 5.40 7.01 -2.84
C GLN A 122 6.50 6.36 -3.69
N GLU A 123 7.75 6.75 -3.48
CA GLU A 123 8.91 6.18 -4.19
C GLU A 123 9.00 4.66 -3.97
N MET A 124 8.94 4.22 -2.71
CA MET A 124 8.99 2.79 -2.36
C MET A 124 7.83 2.00 -2.96
N ASN A 125 6.61 2.55 -2.95
CA ASN A 125 5.46 1.88 -3.53
C ASN A 125 5.50 1.84 -5.05
N ASN A 126 6.01 2.89 -5.71
CA ASN A 126 6.22 2.89 -7.15
C ASN A 126 7.25 1.83 -7.56
N GLU A 127 8.35 1.71 -6.83
CA GLU A 127 9.34 0.64 -7.05
C GLU A 127 8.75 -0.76 -6.86
N LEU A 128 7.94 -0.95 -5.81
CA LEU A 128 7.25 -2.21 -5.55
C LEU A 128 6.27 -2.55 -6.69
N LEU A 129 5.47 -1.57 -7.12
CA LEU A 129 4.47 -1.74 -8.16
C LEU A 129 5.13 -2.04 -9.52
N LEU A 130 6.23 -1.37 -9.85
CA LEU A 130 7.05 -1.66 -11.03
C LEU A 130 7.64 -3.07 -10.99
N THR A 131 8.19 -3.47 -9.84
CA THR A 131 8.75 -4.82 -9.64
C THR A 131 7.67 -5.88 -9.84
N GLN A 132 6.47 -5.65 -9.30
CA GLN A 132 5.33 -6.54 -9.44
C GLN A 132 4.82 -6.62 -10.89
N ILE A 133 4.70 -5.49 -11.58
CA ILE A 133 4.36 -5.46 -13.01
C ILE A 133 5.39 -6.28 -13.81
N GLN A 134 6.69 -6.13 -13.52
CA GLN A 134 7.72 -6.92 -14.21
C GLN A 134 7.63 -8.41 -13.89
N GLN A 135 7.34 -8.80 -12.64
CA GLN A 135 7.17 -10.20 -12.25
C GLN A 135 5.99 -10.86 -12.96
N VAL A 136 4.88 -10.14 -13.13
CA VAL A 136 3.69 -10.62 -13.87
C VAL A 136 3.91 -10.58 -15.39
N SER A 137 4.60 -9.56 -15.89
CA SER A 137 4.85 -9.36 -17.33
C SER A 137 5.99 -10.20 -17.89
N ARG A 138 6.77 -10.87 -17.04
CA ARG A 138 7.57 -12.04 -17.42
C ARG A 138 6.62 -13.19 -17.74
N GLY A 139 5.83 -13.01 -18.81
CA GLY A 139 5.07 -14.10 -19.42
C GLY A 139 6.02 -15.27 -19.60
N LEU A 140 5.66 -16.42 -19.03
CA LEU A 140 6.44 -17.63 -19.26
C LEU A 140 6.63 -17.77 -20.77
N PRO A 141 7.88 -17.90 -21.26
CA PRO A 141 8.12 -18.07 -22.68
C PRO A 141 7.25 -19.21 -23.18
N HIS A 142 6.41 -18.98 -24.19
CA HIS A 142 5.54 -20.03 -24.75
C HIS A 142 6.36 -21.28 -25.13
N LYS A 143 7.63 -21.08 -25.49
CA LYS A 143 8.60 -22.14 -25.79
C LYS A 143 8.89 -23.08 -24.62
N LEU A 144 8.84 -22.60 -23.37
CA LEU A 144 8.99 -23.44 -22.17
C LEU A 144 7.76 -24.33 -21.97
N PHE A 145 6.54 -23.79 -22.11
CA PHE A 145 5.30 -24.58 -22.06
C PHE A 145 5.24 -25.64 -23.16
N LEU A 146 5.60 -25.27 -24.40
CA LEU A 146 5.67 -26.22 -25.52
C LEU A 146 6.71 -27.32 -25.31
N ARG A 147 7.83 -27.01 -24.64
CA ARG A 147 8.86 -28.02 -24.31
C ARG A 147 8.41 -29.00 -23.24
N PHE A 148 7.57 -28.58 -22.30
CA PHE A 148 6.98 -29.47 -21.30
C PHE A 148 5.84 -30.32 -21.89
N LEU A 149 5.02 -29.75 -22.78
CA LEU A 149 3.93 -30.46 -23.44
C LEU A 149 4.42 -31.46 -24.50
N ASN A 150 5.52 -31.14 -25.20
CA ASN A 150 6.08 -32.00 -26.25
C ASN A 150 7.17 -32.96 -25.72
N ASN A 151 7.34 -33.12 -24.40
CA ASN A 151 8.31 -34.06 -23.86
C ASN A 151 7.77 -35.51 -24.03
N PRO A 152 8.33 -36.34 -24.93
CA PRO A 152 7.77 -37.65 -25.25
C PRO A 152 7.95 -38.69 -24.13
N ASN A 153 8.69 -38.38 -23.07
CA ASN A 153 8.97 -39.31 -21.97
C ASN A 153 7.87 -39.37 -20.89
N ARG A 154 6.66 -38.87 -21.19
CA ARG A 154 5.44 -39.25 -20.46
C ARG A 154 4.60 -40.22 -21.30
N SER A 155 5.23 -41.28 -21.76
CA SER A 155 4.51 -42.51 -22.13
C SER A 155 4.40 -43.39 -20.88
N THR A 156 3.19 -43.41 -20.32
CA THR A 156 2.58 -44.53 -19.54
C THR A 156 3.24 -44.89 -18.20
N PRO A 157 2.46 -45.37 -17.21
CA PRO A 157 1.91 -46.72 -17.26
C PRO A 157 0.47 -46.79 -17.77
#